data_AF-A0A958X1T9-F1
#
_entry.id   AF-A0A958X1T9-F1
#
_cell.length_a   1.000
_cell.length_b   1.000
_cell.length_c   1.000
_cell.angle_alpha   90.00
_cell.angle_beta   90.00
_cell.angle_gamma   90.00
#
_symmetry.space_group_name_H-M   'P 1'
#
loop_
_entity.id
_entity.type
_entity.pdbx_description
1 polymer ?
#
loop_
_entity_poly.entity_id
_entity_poly.type
_entity_poly.pdbx_seq_one_letter_code
_entity_poly.pdbx_strand_id
1 'polypeptide(L)'
;MVATHGIESGNWQESPTLAGTMEFGKLPDIEKIDFTLPPDPYQNKLVLQDLGAADSPTIYLGPTGYHMKPWVGKWYPPGTKEANFLKHYGEQFNTLEHNTTH
;
A
#
# COMPACT_ATOMS: atom_id res chain seq x y z
N MET A 1 19.93 -49.84 -8.33
CA MET A 1 21.03 -49.03 -7.81
C MET A 1 20.50 -47.65 -7.52
N VAL A 2 20.51 -47.26 -6.24
CA VAL A 2 20.09 -45.95 -5.75
C VAL A 2 21.30 -45.02 -5.81
N ALA A 3 21.11 -43.79 -6.30
CA ALA A 3 22.06 -42.70 -6.09
C ALA A 3 21.28 -41.50 -5.52
N THR A 4 21.29 -41.42 -4.19
CA THR A 4 20.93 -40.23 -3.40
C THR A 4 21.99 -39.15 -3.63
N HIS A 5 21.61 -37.97 -4.12
CA HIS A 5 22.40 -36.75 -3.94
C HIS A 5 21.72 -35.89 -2.87
N GLY A 6 22.53 -35.48 -1.90
CA GLY A 6 22.12 -35.00 -0.60
C GLY A 6 21.45 -33.63 -0.62
N ILE A 7 20.42 -33.53 0.21
CA ILE A 7 19.91 -32.25 0.72
C ILE A 7 20.90 -31.85 1.81
N GLU A 8 21.81 -30.92 1.52
CA GLU A 8 22.63 -30.30 2.56
C GLU A 8 21.69 -29.51 3.48
N SER A 9 21.62 -29.98 4.72
CA SER A 9 21.04 -29.31 5.86
C SER A 9 21.79 -27.99 6.08
N GLY A 10 21.30 -26.91 5.48
CA GLY A 10 21.70 -25.56 5.86
C GLY A 10 21.42 -25.37 7.35
N ASN A 11 22.47 -25.12 8.12
CA ASN A 11 22.39 -24.72 9.52
C ASN A 11 21.64 -23.39 9.61
N TRP A 12 20.32 -23.44 9.76
CA TRP A 12 19.55 -22.31 10.27
C TRP A 12 19.86 -22.23 11.76
N GLN A 13 20.88 -21.45 12.13
CA GLN A 13 21.02 -21.01 13.51
C GLN A 13 19.79 -20.16 13.83
N GLU A 14 18.88 -20.68 14.64
CA GLU A 14 17.83 -19.88 15.24
C GLU A 14 18.50 -18.76 16.04
N SER A 15 18.34 -17.53 15.55
CA SER A 15 18.72 -16.31 16.26
C SER A 15 18.06 -16.31 17.64
N PRO A 16 18.73 -15.78 18.70
CA PRO A 16 18.18 -15.81 20.04
C PRO A 16 16.81 -15.13 20.04
N THR A 17 15.82 -15.85 20.56
CA THR A 17 14.43 -15.39 20.67
C THR A 17 14.39 -14.05 21.39
N LEU A 18 14.25 -12.97 20.63
CA LEU A 18 13.79 -11.70 21.17
C LEU A 18 12.39 -11.95 21.71
N ALA A 19 12.21 -11.82 23.02
CA ALA A 19 10.93 -11.93 23.70
C ALA A 19 10.00 -10.76 23.30
N GLY A 20 9.48 -10.80 22.07
CA GLY A 20 8.55 -9.82 21.51
C GLY A 20 7.78 -10.41 20.34
N THR A 21 6.52 -10.02 20.18
CA THR A 21 5.70 -10.39 19.02
C THR A 21 6.38 -9.96 17.73
N MET A 22 6.32 -10.79 16.69
CA MET A 22 6.82 -10.41 15.37
C MET A 22 5.93 -9.28 14.82
N GLU A 23 6.51 -8.09 14.71
CA GLU A 23 5.88 -6.92 14.10
C GLU A 23 6.35 -6.84 12.64
N PHE A 24 5.45 -7.17 11.69
CA PHE A 24 5.78 -7.15 10.26
C PHE A 24 6.32 -5.78 9.82
N GLY A 25 7.45 -5.77 9.10
CA GLY A 25 8.08 -4.55 8.58
C GLY A 25 8.82 -3.70 9.62
N LYS A 26 8.86 -4.11 10.90
CA LYS A 26 9.57 -3.40 11.96
C LYS A 26 10.91 -4.08 12.25
N LEU A 27 11.99 -3.31 12.20
CA LEU A 27 13.33 -3.76 12.56
C LEU A 27 13.85 -2.95 13.75
N PRO A 28 14.52 -3.59 14.72
CA PRO A 28 15.10 -2.89 15.86
C PRO A 28 16.31 -2.01 15.46
N ASP A 29 16.97 -2.36 14.35
CA ASP A 29 18.12 -1.65 13.79
C ASP A 29 18.04 -1.69 12.25
N ILE A 30 18.36 -0.57 11.62
CA ILE A 30 18.31 -0.37 10.17
C ILE A 30 19.69 -0.08 9.56
N GLU A 31 20.76 0.01 10.35
CA GLU A 31 22.09 0.46 9.89
C GLU A 31 22.68 -0.40 8.77
N LYS A 32 22.30 -1.68 8.70
CA LYS A 32 22.80 -2.65 7.71
C LYS A 32 21.83 -2.89 6.56
N ILE A 33 20.74 -2.12 6.48
CA ILE A 33 19.77 -2.25 5.40
C ILE A 33 20.21 -1.40 4.21
N ASP A 34 20.32 -2.05 3.06
CA ASP A 34 20.48 -1.35 1.80
C ASP A 34 19.09 -0.89 1.30
N PHE A 35 18.86 0.42 1.38
CA PHE A 35 17.64 1.07 0.89
C PHE A 35 17.79 1.59 -0.55
N THR A 36 18.88 1.27 -1.25
CA THR A 36 19.04 1.70 -2.64
C THR A 36 17.96 1.08 -3.50
N LEU A 37 17.29 1.93 -4.28
CA LEU A 37 16.37 1.46 -5.31
C LEU A 37 17.20 0.90 -6.47
N PRO A 38 16.74 -0.18 -7.12
CA PRO A 38 17.38 -0.64 -8.34
C PRO A 38 17.34 0.45 -9.41
N PRO A 39 18.26 0.43 -10.38
CA PRO A 39 18.20 1.32 -11.54
C PRO A 39 16.84 1.22 -12.24
N ASP A 40 16.38 2.34 -12.82
CA ASP A 40 15.16 2.38 -13.60
C ASP A 40 15.18 1.32 -14.72
N PRO A 41 14.12 0.51 -14.87
CA PRO A 41 13.96 -0.36 -16.03
C PRO A 41 14.01 0.43 -17.34
N TYR A 42 14.70 -0.09 -18.35
CA TYR A 42 14.82 0.54 -19.67
C TYR A 42 13.46 0.89 -20.30
N GLN A 43 12.45 0.06 -20.04
CA GLN A 43 11.08 0.23 -20.51
C GLN A 43 10.43 1.53 -20.03
N ASN A 44 10.77 2.02 -18.82
CA ASN A 44 10.25 3.29 -18.31
C ASN A 44 10.63 4.43 -19.24
N LYS A 45 11.89 4.43 -19.71
CA LYS A 45 12.38 5.44 -20.64
C LYS A 45 11.63 5.41 -21.97
N LEU A 46 11.34 4.22 -22.50
CA LEU A 46 10.58 4.08 -23.75
C LEU A 46 9.17 4.67 -23.64
N VAL A 47 8.49 4.46 -22.51
CA VAL A 47 7.11 4.95 -22.30
C VAL A 47 7.09 6.44 -21.97
N LEU A 48 7.96 6.89 -21.06
CA LEU A 48 7.95 8.25 -20.54
C LEU A 48 8.50 9.28 -21.51
N GLN A 49 9.36 8.90 -22.46
CA GLN A 49 9.87 9.82 -23.49
C GLN A 49 8.77 10.28 -24.45
N ASP A 50 7.79 9.42 -24.71
CA ASP A 50 6.69 9.71 -25.63
C ASP A 50 5.50 10.37 -24.91
N LEU A 51 5.50 10.40 -23.57
CA LEU A 51 4.55 11.15 -22.76
C LEU A 51 4.91 12.64 -22.81
N GLY A 52 4.28 13.36 -23.74
CA GLY A 52 4.33 14.82 -23.77
C GLY A 52 3.84 15.44 -22.45
N ALA A 53 4.36 16.63 -22.14
CA ALA A 53 3.83 17.39 -21.01
C ALA A 53 2.35 17.71 -21.26
N ALA A 54 1.48 17.36 -20.31
CA ALA A 54 0.10 17.79 -20.36
C ALA A 54 0.03 19.27 -20.01
N ASP A 55 -0.41 20.11 -20.95
CA ASP A 55 -0.59 21.54 -20.73
C ASP A 55 -1.58 21.86 -19.61
N SER A 56 -2.48 20.91 -19.30
CA SER A 56 -3.46 21.02 -18.20
C SER A 56 -3.89 19.62 -17.72
N PRO A 57 -3.42 19.14 -16.56
CA PRO A 57 -3.84 17.85 -16.03
C PRO A 57 -5.31 17.91 -15.58
N THR A 58 -6.04 16.82 -15.79
CA THR A 58 -7.33 16.63 -15.11
C THR A 58 -7.06 16.20 -13.67
N ILE A 59 -7.52 17.01 -12.72
CA ILE A 59 -7.32 16.77 -11.29
C ILE A 59 -8.60 16.20 -10.70
N TYR A 60 -8.47 15.06 -10.04
CA TYR A 60 -9.52 14.47 -9.22
C TYR A 60 -9.14 14.60 -7.74
N LEU A 61 -10.12 14.90 -6.89
CA LEU A 61 -9.93 15.15 -5.48
C LEU A 61 -10.88 14.27 -4.66
N GLY A 62 -10.32 13.61 -3.65
CA GLY A 62 -11.07 12.81 -2.70
C GLY A 62 -10.19 12.42 -1.52
N PRO A 63 -10.75 12.32 -0.30
CA PRO A 63 -10.04 11.82 0.87
C PRO A 63 -9.91 10.29 0.86
N THR A 64 -9.02 9.76 1.70
CA THR A 64 -8.60 8.34 1.71
C THR A 64 -9.66 7.32 2.12
N GLY A 65 -10.88 7.77 2.44
CA GLY A 65 -11.97 6.88 2.82
C GLY A 65 -13.31 7.59 2.91
N TYR A 66 -14.39 6.83 2.74
CA TYR A 66 -15.76 7.30 2.82
C TYR A 66 -16.45 6.95 4.15
N HIS A 67 -15.91 6.00 4.92
CA HIS A 67 -16.56 5.53 6.15
C HIS A 67 -16.28 6.42 7.37
N MET A 68 -16.77 7.67 7.33
CA MET A 68 -16.44 8.72 8.31
C MET A 68 -17.66 9.10 9.14
N LYS A 69 -17.90 8.41 10.27
CA LYS A 69 -19.02 8.73 11.18
C LYS A 69 -19.04 10.19 11.65
N PRO A 70 -17.90 10.85 11.96
CA PRO A 70 -17.89 12.26 12.36
C PRO A 70 -18.37 13.24 11.28
N TRP A 71 -18.56 12.78 10.04
CA TRP A 71 -19.05 13.61 8.96
C TRP A 71 -20.58 13.72 8.91
N VAL A 72 -21.30 12.85 9.62
CA VAL A 72 -22.77 12.92 9.74
C VAL A 72 -23.17 14.23 10.41
N GLY A 73 -24.01 15.01 9.73
CA GLY A 73 -24.42 16.34 10.16
C GLY A 73 -23.48 17.47 9.72
N LYS A 74 -22.37 17.17 9.01
CA LYS A 74 -21.45 18.18 8.45
C LYS A 74 -21.26 18.02 6.95
N TRP A 75 -20.76 16.86 6.53
CA TRP A 75 -20.55 16.52 5.11
C TRP A 75 -21.57 15.49 4.61
N TYR A 76 -22.06 14.64 5.50
CA TYR A 76 -23.20 13.76 5.23
C TYR A 76 -24.46 14.35 5.86
N PRO A 77 -25.63 14.16 5.24
CA PRO A 77 -26.89 14.60 5.83
C PRO A 77 -27.09 14.12 7.28
N PRO A 78 -27.80 14.88 8.13
CA PRO A 78 -28.12 14.45 9.48
C PRO A 78 -28.87 13.10 9.47
N GLY A 79 -28.44 12.18 10.34
CA GLY A 79 -29.06 10.85 10.46
C GLY A 79 -28.71 9.87 9.33
N THR A 80 -27.76 10.20 8.46
CA THR A 80 -27.29 9.27 7.42
C THR A 80 -26.80 7.96 8.03
N LYS A 81 -27.34 6.85 7.52
CA LYS A 81 -26.90 5.49 7.86
C LYS A 81 -25.58 5.17 7.17
N GLU A 82 -24.74 4.36 7.81
CA GLU A 82 -23.42 3.96 7.28
C GLU A 82 -23.49 3.34 5.87
N ALA A 83 -24.54 2.56 5.58
CA ALA A 83 -24.78 1.98 4.26
C ALA A 83 -24.92 3.03 3.14
N ASN A 84 -25.24 4.28 3.47
CA ASN A 84 -25.40 5.38 2.53
C ASN A 84 -24.17 6.30 2.47
N PHE A 85 -23.11 6.05 3.25
CA PHE A 85 -21.94 6.93 3.28
C PHE A 85 -21.26 7.04 1.91
N LEU A 86 -21.08 5.93 1.19
CA LEU A 86 -20.47 5.96 -0.14
C LEU A 86 -21.28 6.77 -1.14
N LYS A 87 -22.62 6.69 -1.08
CA LYS A 87 -23.50 7.50 -1.91
C LYS A 87 -23.28 8.99 -1.67
N HIS A 88 -23.30 9.42 -0.40
CA HIS A 88 -23.12 10.83 -0.06
C HIS A 88 -21.70 11.33 -0.29
N TYR A 89 -20.70 10.46 -0.16
CA TYR A 89 -19.33 10.75 -0.53
C TYR A 89 -19.22 11.10 -2.02
N GLY A 90 -19.84 10.31 -2.90
CA GLY A 90 -19.82 10.55 -4.35
C GLY A 90 -20.57 11.81 -4.79
N GLU A 91 -21.39 12.40 -3.92
CA GLU A 91 -22.00 13.72 -4.15
C GLU A 91 -21.01 14.87 -3.92
N GLN A 92 -19.88 14.63 -3.23
CA GLN A 92 -18.89 15.64 -2.84
C GLN A 92 -17.55 15.49 -3.55
N PHE A 93 -17.11 14.24 -3.76
CA PHE A 93 -15.78 13.91 -4.25
C PHE A 93 -15.86 13.01 -5.49
N ASN A 94 -14.89 13.16 -6.39
CA ASN A 94 -14.84 12.43 -7.66
C ASN A 94 -13.72 11.38 -7.70
N THR A 95 -13.07 11.12 -6.57
CA THR A 95 -12.05 10.09 -6.38
C THR A 95 -12.29 9.41 -5.04
N LEU A 96 -11.90 8.15 -4.91
CA LEU A 96 -11.83 7.43 -3.64
C LEU A 96 -10.59 6.54 -3.65
N GLU A 97 -9.76 6.64 -2.62
CA GLU A 97 -8.75 5.63 -2.34
C GLU A 97 -9.42 4.45 -1.63
N HIS A 98 -9.19 3.23 -2.09
CA HIS A 98 -9.80 2.05 -1.50
C HIS A 98 -8.72 1.07 -1.05
N ASN A 99 -8.65 0.84 0.27
CA ASN A 99 -7.67 0.00 0.93
C ASN A 99 -8.29 -1.14 1.75
N THR A 100 -9.57 -1.48 1.51
CA THR A 100 -10.28 -2.52 2.25
C THR A 100 -9.66 -3.89 1.98
N THR A 101 -9.22 -4.57 3.03
CA THR A 101 -8.81 -5.97 3.02
C THR A 101 -9.97 -6.86 3.49
N HIS A 102 -9.91 -8.17 3.19
CA HIS A 102 -10.92 -9.15 3.60
C HIS A 102 -10.78 -9.63 5.05
#